data_AF-A0A437MYS0-F1
#
_entry.id   AF-A0A437MYS0-F1
#
_cell.length_a   1.000
_cell.length_b   1.000
_cell.length_c   1.000
_cell.angle_alpha   90.00
_cell.angle_beta   90.00
_cell.angle_gamma   90.00
#
_symmetry.space_group_name_H-M   'P 1'
#
loop_
_entity.id
_entity.type
_entity.pdbx_description
1 polymer ?
#
loop_
_entity_poly.entity_id
_entity_poly.type
_entity_poly.pdbx_seq_one_letter_code
_entity_poly.pdbx_strand_id
1 'polypeptide(L)'
;MSIKKEILSIALTFLAYSAAERMAKRITKTAVQKREKEIQKEKVEELLSFIKKIHDANKLINEESNRLITWSLSIAGGSILAMISTSYVRPEGIYLYLYLLFPIGWILLSVSLYFGELATRIYIAGATVNNSSIEDIKQIGREADIKFARQLTYLRWGVFVFFLWLVSYLTWFVFLKK
;
A
#
# COMPACT_ATOMS: atom_id res chain seq x y z
N MET A 1 -42.12 -44.48 63.01
CA MET A 1 -41.92 -44.52 61.53
C MET A 1 -41.82 -43.12 60.88
N SER A 2 -42.00 -42.00 61.61
CA SER A 2 -42.03 -40.63 61.03
C SER A 2 -40.65 -40.03 60.70
N ILE A 3 -39.68 -40.15 61.62
CA ILE A 3 -38.36 -39.48 61.54
C ILE A 3 -37.54 -39.92 60.33
N LYS A 4 -37.60 -41.20 59.94
CA LYS A 4 -36.86 -41.74 58.79
C LYS A 4 -37.31 -41.13 57.46
N LYS A 5 -38.59 -40.75 57.33
CA LYS A 5 -39.13 -40.10 56.13
C LYS A 5 -38.66 -38.65 56.01
N GLU A 6 -38.60 -37.92 57.12
CA GLU A 6 -38.10 -36.53 57.14
C GLU A 6 -36.61 -36.47 56.80
N ILE A 7 -35.79 -37.36 57.37
CA ILE A 7 -34.35 -37.43 57.06
C ILE A 7 -34.13 -37.74 55.57
N LEU A 8 -34.92 -38.66 54.99
CA LEU A 8 -34.83 -38.99 53.57
C LEU A 8 -35.22 -37.78 52.69
N SER A 9 -36.27 -37.05 53.07
CA SER A 9 -36.72 -35.85 52.36
C SER A 9 -35.65 -34.76 52.36
N ILE A 10 -35.00 -34.51 53.50
CA ILE A 10 -33.93 -33.51 53.62
C ILE A 10 -32.70 -33.93 52.81
N ALA A 11 -32.34 -35.22 52.82
CA ALA A 11 -31.22 -35.72 52.01
C ALA A 11 -31.49 -35.57 50.51
N LEU A 12 -32.72 -35.83 50.05
CA LEU A 12 -33.14 -35.65 48.66
C LEU A 12 -33.10 -34.19 48.22
N THR A 13 -33.58 -33.26 49.05
CA THR A 13 -33.53 -31.81 48.72
C THR A 13 -32.10 -31.29 48.68
N PHE A 14 -31.24 -31.72 49.60
CA PHE A 14 -29.82 -31.37 49.60
C PHE A 14 -29.09 -31.90 48.36
N LEU A 15 -29.36 -33.15 47.98
CA LEU A 15 -28.78 -33.76 46.76
C LEU A 15 -29.26 -33.05 45.50
N ALA A 16 -30.55 -32.71 45.41
CA ALA A 16 -31.12 -31.97 44.29
C ALA A 16 -30.51 -30.56 44.18
N TYR A 17 -30.37 -29.85 45.32
CA TYR A 17 -29.73 -28.55 45.37
C TYR A 17 -28.25 -28.60 44.94
N SER A 18 -27.48 -29.56 45.48
CA SER A 18 -26.07 -29.76 45.09
C SER A 18 -25.89 -30.14 43.62
N ALA A 19 -26.83 -30.91 43.06
CA ALA A 19 -26.84 -31.24 41.64
C ALA A 19 -27.14 -29.99 40.78
N ALA A 20 -28.14 -29.19 41.17
CA ALA A 20 -28.50 -27.95 40.49
C ALA A 20 -27.35 -26.92 40.51
N GLU A 21 -26.67 -26.74 41.66
CA GLU A 21 -25.53 -25.83 41.78
C GLU A 21 -24.36 -26.26 40.87
N ARG A 22 -24.06 -27.58 40.81
CA ARG A 22 -23.03 -28.13 39.92
C ARG A 22 -23.40 -27.98 38.44
N MET A 23 -24.68 -28.14 38.09
CA MET A 23 -25.15 -27.90 36.72
C MET A 23 -25.05 -26.41 36.35
N ALA A 24 -25.47 -25.50 37.23
CA ALA A 24 -25.36 -24.06 37.01
C ALA A 24 -23.90 -23.63 36.79
N LYS A 25 -22.96 -24.11 37.61
CA LYS A 25 -21.51 -23.85 37.44
C LYS A 25 -20.95 -24.39 36.13
N ARG A 26 -21.44 -25.55 35.65
CA ARG A 26 -21.03 -26.10 34.35
C ARG A 26 -21.57 -25.26 33.19
N ILE A 27 -22.84 -24.87 33.24
CA ILE A 27 -23.47 -24.03 32.23
C ILE A 27 -22.75 -22.68 32.12
N THR A 28 -22.45 -22.03 33.25
CA THR A 28 -21.73 -20.74 33.23
C THR A 28 -20.31 -20.89 32.67
N LYS A 29 -19.56 -21.93 33.08
CA LYS A 29 -18.22 -22.19 32.54
C LYS A 29 -18.24 -22.43 31.02
N THR A 30 -19.18 -23.22 30.52
CA THR A 30 -19.32 -23.49 29.09
C THR A 30 -19.72 -22.22 28.32
N ALA A 31 -20.61 -21.39 28.86
CA ALA A 31 -21.00 -20.12 28.25
C ALA A 31 -19.83 -19.12 28.18
N VAL A 32 -19.03 -19.01 29.26
CA VAL A 32 -17.83 -18.16 29.29
C VAL A 32 -16.81 -18.62 28.25
N GLN A 33 -16.50 -19.93 28.21
CA GLN A 33 -15.54 -20.46 27.24
C GLN A 33 -16.01 -20.30 25.79
N LYS A 34 -17.31 -20.42 25.53
CA LYS A 34 -17.89 -20.15 24.21
C LYS A 34 -17.71 -18.68 23.82
N ARG A 35 -18.01 -17.76 24.73
CA ARG A 35 -17.87 -16.32 24.52
C ARG A 35 -16.41 -15.91 24.26
N GLU A 36 -15.46 -16.49 24.99
CA GLU A 36 -14.03 -16.26 24.77
C GLU A 36 -13.59 -16.68 23.37
N LYS A 37 -14.07 -17.84 22.89
CA LYS A 37 -13.80 -18.31 21.52
C LYS A 37 -14.41 -17.39 20.45
N GLU A 38 -15.61 -16.89 20.68
CA GLU A 38 -16.27 -15.94 19.76
C GLU A 38 -15.50 -14.63 19.68
N ILE A 39 -15.09 -14.06 20.82
CA ILE A 39 -14.26 -12.84 20.88
C ILE A 39 -12.91 -13.07 20.19
N GLN A 40 -12.29 -14.23 20.40
CA GLN A 40 -11.02 -14.55 19.75
C GLN A 40 -11.18 -14.66 18.23
N LYS A 41 -12.28 -15.28 17.77
CA LYS A 41 -12.59 -15.40 16.34
C LYS A 41 -12.82 -14.03 15.70
N GLU A 42 -13.60 -13.16 16.33
CA GLU A 42 -13.86 -11.80 15.87
C GLU A 42 -12.56 -10.99 15.69
N LYS A 43 -11.67 -11.04 16.69
CA LYS A 43 -10.36 -10.38 16.61
C LYS A 43 -9.48 -10.90 15.47
N VAL A 44 -9.51 -12.21 15.22
CA VAL A 44 -8.76 -12.82 14.11
C VAL A 44 -9.34 -12.38 12.77
N GLU A 45 -10.66 -12.32 12.62
CA GLU A 45 -11.32 -11.84 11.41
C GLU A 45 -11.01 -10.36 11.14
N GLU A 46 -11.06 -9.51 12.17
CA GLU A 46 -10.67 -8.10 12.08
C GLU A 46 -9.21 -7.97 11.62
N LEU A 47 -8.29 -8.73 12.23
CA LEU A 47 -6.88 -8.72 11.88
C LEU A 47 -6.63 -9.16 10.43
N LEU A 48 -7.28 -10.24 9.99
CA LEU A 48 -7.17 -10.72 8.61
C LEU A 48 -7.70 -9.68 7.61
N SER A 49 -8.81 -9.02 7.94
CA SER A 49 -9.36 -7.94 7.12
C SER A 49 -8.40 -6.77 6.99
N PHE A 50 -7.68 -6.43 8.08
CA PHE A 50 -6.68 -5.36 8.10
C PHE A 50 -5.45 -5.71 7.25
N ILE A 51 -4.91 -6.92 7.43
CA ILE A 51 -3.77 -7.41 6.65
C ILE A 51 -4.10 -7.41 5.15
N LYS A 52 -5.30 -7.89 4.80
CA LYS A 52 -5.77 -7.89 3.41
C LYS A 52 -5.81 -6.49 2.81
N LYS A 53 -6.36 -5.50 3.53
CA LYS A 53 -6.40 -4.10 3.08
C LYS A 53 -5.00 -3.53 2.80
N ILE A 54 -4.02 -3.80 3.66
CA ILE A 54 -2.64 -3.34 3.44
C ILE A 54 -2.04 -4.02 2.22
N HIS A 55 -2.24 -5.33 2.07
CA HIS A 55 -1.75 -6.08 0.92
C HIS A 55 -2.33 -5.52 -0.40
N ASP A 56 -3.64 -5.30 -0.44
CA ASP A 56 -4.34 -4.74 -1.60
C ASP A 56 -3.84 -3.31 -1.91
N ALA A 57 -3.61 -2.48 -0.89
CA ALA A 57 -3.06 -1.13 -1.06
C ALA A 57 -1.62 -1.16 -1.62
N ASN A 58 -0.75 -2.03 -1.09
CA ASN A 58 0.63 -2.15 -1.58
C ASN A 58 0.67 -2.70 -3.01
N LYS A 59 -0.24 -3.63 -3.35
CA LYS A 59 -0.41 -4.14 -4.71
C LYS A 59 -0.80 -3.01 -5.67
N LEU A 60 -1.78 -2.17 -5.30
CA LEU A 60 -2.18 -1.01 -6.09
C LEU A 60 -1.02 -0.04 -6.30
N ILE A 61 -0.25 0.27 -5.24
CA ILE A 61 0.95 1.12 -5.32
C ILE A 61 1.94 0.54 -6.33
N ASN A 62 2.20 -0.77 -6.28
CA ASN A 62 3.12 -1.43 -7.21
C ASN A 62 2.64 -1.39 -8.66
N GLU A 63 1.36 -1.68 -8.91
CA GLU A 63 0.77 -1.61 -10.25
C GLU A 63 0.85 -0.19 -10.84
N GLU A 64 0.51 0.81 -10.05
CA GLU A 64 0.61 2.22 -10.42
C GLU A 64 2.05 2.65 -10.64
N SER A 65 2.98 2.26 -9.77
CA SER A 65 4.42 2.55 -9.91
C SER A 65 4.97 2.04 -11.25
N ASN A 66 4.59 0.82 -11.64
CA ASN A 66 4.99 0.23 -12.92
C ASN A 66 4.39 1.00 -14.11
N ARG A 67 3.14 1.46 -14.02
CA ARG A 67 2.53 2.31 -15.05
C ARG A 67 3.28 3.64 -15.20
N LEU A 68 3.66 4.27 -14.09
CA LEU A 68 4.46 5.50 -14.10
C LEU A 68 5.86 5.28 -14.69
N ILE A 69 6.48 4.11 -14.46
CA ILE A 69 7.72 3.71 -15.11
C ILE A 69 7.55 3.65 -16.63
N THR A 70 6.51 2.97 -17.12
CA THR A 70 6.21 2.89 -18.55
C THR A 70 6.03 4.28 -19.16
N TRP A 71 5.24 5.16 -18.53
CA TRP A 71 5.06 6.53 -19.02
C TRP A 71 6.35 7.33 -19.02
N SER A 72 7.18 7.20 -17.98
CA SER A 72 8.49 7.85 -17.91
C SER A 72 9.40 7.41 -19.07
N LEU A 73 9.42 6.11 -19.38
CA LEU A 73 10.18 5.56 -20.51
C LEU A 73 9.62 6.02 -21.86
N SER A 74 8.30 6.13 -22.01
CA SER A 74 7.68 6.67 -23.23
C SER A 74 8.04 8.15 -23.44
N ILE A 75 8.03 8.96 -22.37
CA ILE A 75 8.44 10.38 -22.44
C ILE A 75 9.92 10.46 -22.80
N ALA A 76 10.77 9.67 -22.15
CA ALA A 76 12.20 9.61 -22.47
C ALA A 76 12.42 9.23 -23.95
N GLY A 77 11.81 8.15 -24.42
CA GLY A 77 11.91 7.71 -25.82
C GLY A 77 11.40 8.74 -26.83
N GLY A 78 10.24 9.34 -26.56
CA GLY A 78 9.69 10.42 -27.38
C GLY A 78 10.60 11.64 -27.43
N SER A 79 11.23 11.98 -26.30
CA SER A 79 12.19 13.08 -26.23
C SER A 79 13.46 12.80 -27.04
N ILE A 80 14.01 11.58 -27.00
CA ILE A 80 15.15 11.17 -27.85
C ILE A 80 14.77 11.27 -29.32
N LEU A 81 13.61 10.73 -29.69
CA LEU A 81 13.13 10.75 -31.07
C LEU A 81 13.00 12.19 -31.58
N ALA A 82 12.48 13.10 -30.76
CA ALA A 82 12.42 14.53 -31.08
C ALA A 82 13.81 15.13 -31.29
N MET A 83 14.78 14.84 -30.41
CA MET A 83 16.17 15.31 -30.60
C MET A 83 16.78 14.81 -31.91
N ILE A 84 16.64 13.52 -32.22
CA ILE A 84 17.21 12.92 -33.44
C ILE A 84 16.55 13.53 -34.68
N SER A 85 15.21 13.64 -34.69
CA SER A 85 14.45 14.22 -35.80
C SER A 85 14.83 15.67 -36.09
N THR A 86 15.18 16.44 -35.05
CA THR A 86 15.57 17.86 -35.17
C THR A 86 17.03 18.08 -35.57
N SER A 87 17.83 17.04 -35.83
CA SER A 87 19.25 17.16 -36.19
C SER A 87 19.53 18.06 -37.40
N TYR A 88 18.53 18.32 -38.25
CA TYR A 88 18.63 19.23 -39.39
C TYR A 88 18.49 20.71 -39.07
N VAL A 89 17.87 21.10 -37.94
CA VAL A 89 17.59 22.51 -37.62
C VAL A 89 17.83 22.78 -36.14
N ARG A 90 18.92 23.48 -35.84
CA ARG A 90 19.30 23.86 -34.48
C ARG A 90 18.96 25.33 -34.23
N PRO A 91 18.33 25.69 -33.10
CA PRO A 91 18.19 27.06 -32.68
C PRO A 91 19.55 27.71 -32.42
N GLU A 92 19.72 28.94 -32.91
CA GLU A 92 20.90 29.77 -32.68
C GLU A 92 20.60 30.86 -31.62
N GLY A 93 21.65 31.39 -31.00
CA GLY A 93 21.54 32.47 -30.00
C GLY A 93 20.92 32.03 -28.66
N ILE A 94 20.07 32.87 -28.07
CA ILE A 94 19.47 32.66 -26.73
C ILE A 94 18.62 31.38 -26.63
N TYR A 95 18.10 30.87 -27.75
CA TYR A 95 17.25 29.68 -27.78
C TYR A 95 18.04 28.37 -27.62
N LEU A 96 19.39 28.43 -27.70
CA LEU A 96 20.25 27.28 -27.38
C LEU A 96 20.08 26.84 -25.92
N TYR A 97 19.81 27.78 -25.01
CA TYR A 97 19.60 27.48 -23.59
C TYR A 97 18.35 26.62 -23.33
N LEU A 98 17.41 26.54 -24.28
CA LEU A 98 16.25 25.64 -24.16
C LEU A 98 16.69 24.18 -24.04
N TYR A 99 17.81 23.79 -24.67
CA TYR A 99 18.32 22.43 -24.55
C TYR A 99 18.85 22.10 -23.15
N LEU A 100 19.10 23.08 -22.28
CA LEU A 100 19.48 22.83 -20.88
C LEU A 100 18.33 22.29 -20.04
N LEU A 101 17.07 22.54 -20.43
CA LEU A 101 15.90 21.94 -19.77
C LEU A 101 15.84 20.42 -19.98
N PHE A 102 16.44 19.94 -21.07
CA PHE A 102 16.43 18.53 -21.44
C PHE A 102 17.14 17.65 -20.40
N PRO A 103 18.44 17.85 -20.07
CA PRO A 103 19.10 17.05 -19.04
C PRO A 103 18.42 17.18 -17.67
N ILE A 104 17.84 18.33 -17.33
CA ILE A 104 17.08 18.51 -16.09
C ILE A 104 15.85 17.59 -16.06
N GLY A 105 15.06 17.57 -17.13
CA GLY A 105 13.91 16.66 -17.26
C GLY A 105 14.31 15.20 -17.16
N TRP A 106 15.44 14.81 -17.77
CA TRP A 106 15.99 13.46 -17.71
C TRP A 106 16.42 13.04 -16.31
N ILE A 107 17.08 13.93 -15.56
CA ILE A 107 17.47 13.66 -14.18
C ILE A 107 16.21 13.43 -13.34
N LEU A 108 15.19 14.27 -13.48
CA LEU A 108 13.93 14.13 -12.75
C LEU A 108 13.20 12.81 -13.09
N LEU A 109 13.13 12.43 -14.37
CA LEU A 109 12.56 11.14 -14.77
C LEU A 109 13.38 9.97 -14.25
N SER A 110 14.71 10.04 -14.30
CA SER A 110 15.60 8.99 -13.79
C SER A 110 15.42 8.79 -12.28
N VAL A 111 15.31 9.89 -11.52
CA VAL A 111 15.05 9.84 -10.08
C VAL A 111 13.66 9.27 -9.78
N SER A 112 12.65 9.64 -10.58
CA SER A 112 11.32 9.02 -10.51
C SER A 112 11.38 7.50 -10.72
N LEU A 113 12.07 7.05 -11.77
CA LEU A 113 12.26 5.62 -12.07
C LEU A 113 12.93 4.87 -10.90
N TYR A 114 13.97 5.46 -10.31
CA TYR A 114 14.65 4.90 -9.15
C TYR A 114 13.70 4.69 -7.96
N PHE A 115 12.86 5.69 -7.65
CA PHE A 115 11.88 5.54 -6.58
C PHE A 115 10.77 4.53 -6.91
N GLY A 116 10.37 4.42 -8.17
CA GLY A 116 9.43 3.38 -8.61
C GLY A 116 9.99 1.98 -8.43
N GLU A 117 11.26 1.76 -8.79
CA GLU A 117 11.94 0.49 -8.56
C GLU A 117 12.03 0.16 -7.06
N LEU A 118 12.35 1.15 -6.22
CA LEU A 118 12.37 0.97 -4.77
C LEU A 118 10.98 0.60 -4.22
N ALA A 119 9.90 1.23 -4.69
CA ALA A 119 8.54 0.90 -4.28
C ALA A 119 8.18 -0.56 -4.64
N THR A 120 8.52 -1.00 -5.86
CA THR A 120 8.35 -2.38 -6.31
C THR A 120 9.15 -3.37 -5.46
N ARG A 121 10.40 -3.04 -5.12
CA ARG A 121 11.25 -3.88 -4.25
C ARG A 121 10.67 -4.04 -2.85
N ILE A 122 10.14 -2.96 -2.26
CA ILE A 122 9.48 -3.00 -0.94
C ILE A 122 8.22 -3.88 -1.00
N TYR A 123 7.42 -3.77 -2.06
CA TYR A 123 6.26 -4.62 -2.27
C TYR A 123 6.63 -6.11 -2.34
N ILE A 124 7.63 -6.45 -3.15
CA ILE A 124 8.12 -7.84 -3.28
C ILE A 124 8.65 -8.36 -1.95
N ALA A 125 9.44 -7.55 -1.23
CA ALA A 125 9.94 -7.90 0.10
C ALA A 125 8.76 -8.17 1.06
N GLY A 126 7.76 -7.28 1.11
CA GLY A 126 6.58 -7.47 1.94
C GLY A 126 5.72 -8.68 1.58
N ALA A 127 5.67 -9.06 0.30
CA ALA A 127 4.94 -10.24 -0.15
C ALA A 127 5.66 -11.57 0.12
N THR A 128 6.98 -11.54 0.37
CA THR A 128 7.81 -12.75 0.50
C THR A 128 8.19 -13.09 1.94
N VAL A 129 7.97 -12.20 2.90
CA VAL A 129 8.28 -12.48 4.31
C VAL A 129 7.16 -13.30 4.95
N ASN A 130 7.48 -14.55 5.30
CA ASN A 130 6.52 -15.52 5.86
C ASN A 130 6.22 -15.35 7.37
N ASN A 131 6.92 -14.46 8.09
CA ASN A 131 6.79 -14.30 9.56
C ASN A 131 6.92 -12.83 10.02
N SER A 132 6.25 -11.91 9.32
CA SER A 132 6.22 -10.49 9.72
C SER A 132 5.24 -10.24 10.87
N SER A 133 5.64 -9.40 11.82
CA SER A 133 4.71 -8.82 12.78
C SER A 133 3.75 -7.85 12.09
N ILE A 134 2.62 -7.53 12.73
CA ILE A 134 1.67 -6.52 12.23
C ILE A 134 2.35 -5.16 12.08
N GLU A 135 3.29 -4.84 12.97
CA GLU A 135 4.04 -3.59 12.92
C GLU A 135 4.95 -3.52 11.70
N ASP A 136 5.62 -4.64 11.36
CA ASP A 136 6.44 -4.73 10.15
C ASP A 136 5.58 -4.52 8.89
N ILE A 137 4.38 -5.11 8.84
CA ILE A 137 3.45 -4.95 7.72
C ILE A 137 3.03 -3.48 7.55
N LYS A 138 2.74 -2.79 8.66
CA LYS A 138 2.41 -1.35 8.65
C LYS A 138 3.60 -0.50 8.20
N GLN A 139 4.80 -0.84 8.70
CA GLN A 139 6.02 -0.12 8.34
C GLN A 139 6.31 -0.27 6.84
N ILE A 140 6.24 -1.49 6.30
CA ILE A 140 6.40 -1.77 4.87
C ILE A 140 5.41 -0.96 4.04
N GLY A 141 4.14 -0.93 4.44
CA GLY A 141 3.11 -0.14 3.74
C GLY A 141 3.41 1.36 3.75
N ARG A 142 3.85 1.90 4.89
CA ARG A 142 4.24 3.32 5.01
C ARG A 142 5.48 3.63 4.17
N GLU A 143 6.48 2.76 4.17
CA GLU A 143 7.68 2.95 3.36
C GLU A 143 7.36 2.92 1.87
N ALA A 144 6.52 1.98 1.42
CA ALA A 144 6.05 1.91 0.04
C ALA A 144 5.34 3.22 -0.39
N ASP A 145 4.42 3.72 0.44
CA ASP A 145 3.70 4.98 0.18
C ASP A 145 4.66 6.18 0.08
N ILE A 146 5.63 6.30 0.98
CA ILE A 146 6.64 7.38 0.93
C ILE A 146 7.46 7.32 -0.37
N LYS A 147 7.89 6.14 -0.82
CA LYS A 147 8.65 5.99 -2.06
C LYS A 147 7.78 6.32 -3.28
N PHE A 148 6.53 5.87 -3.29
CA PHE A 148 5.58 6.17 -4.35
C PHE A 148 5.25 7.67 -4.44
N ALA A 149 5.03 8.33 -3.31
CA ALA A 149 4.81 9.78 -3.27
C ALA A 149 6.01 10.56 -3.84
N ARG A 150 7.24 10.11 -3.56
CA ARG A 150 8.46 10.68 -4.15
C ARG A 150 8.52 10.43 -5.65
N GLN A 151 8.28 9.21 -6.13
CA GLN A 151 8.20 8.89 -7.57
C GLN A 151 7.25 9.86 -8.28
N LEU A 152 6.03 10.00 -7.75
CA LEU A 152 5.01 10.88 -8.34
C LEU A 152 5.44 12.35 -8.36
N THR A 153 6.11 12.81 -7.31
CA THR A 153 6.63 14.20 -7.23
C THR A 153 7.68 14.45 -8.30
N TYR A 154 8.68 13.58 -8.42
CA TYR A 154 9.73 13.72 -9.44
C TYR A 154 9.19 13.56 -10.86
N LEU A 155 8.23 12.66 -11.08
CA LEU A 155 7.55 12.52 -12.35
C LEU A 155 6.82 13.81 -12.73
N ARG A 156 6.04 14.40 -11.82
CA ARG A 156 5.31 15.65 -12.07
C ARG A 156 6.26 16.78 -12.46
N TRP A 157 7.37 16.94 -11.74
CA TRP A 157 8.39 17.93 -12.07
C TRP A 157 9.06 17.63 -13.41
N GLY A 158 9.40 16.38 -13.70
CA GLY A 158 9.99 15.98 -14.98
C GLY A 158 9.06 16.27 -16.16
N VAL A 159 7.80 15.88 -16.05
CA VAL A 159 6.76 16.17 -17.05
C VAL A 159 6.58 17.67 -17.24
N PHE A 160 6.55 18.45 -16.16
CA PHE A 160 6.44 19.91 -16.24
C PHE A 160 7.63 20.54 -16.98
N VAL A 161 8.85 20.08 -16.72
CA VAL A 161 10.06 20.55 -17.43
C VAL A 161 9.99 20.22 -18.92
N PHE A 162 9.60 18.99 -19.30
CA PHE A 162 9.42 18.62 -20.70
C PHE A 162 8.29 19.40 -21.39
N PHE A 163 7.22 19.70 -20.67
CA PHE A 163 6.14 20.54 -21.16
C PHE A 163 6.63 21.96 -21.45
N LEU A 164 7.34 22.59 -20.51
CA LEU A 164 7.95 23.92 -20.72
C LEU A 164 8.92 23.93 -21.89
N TRP A 165 9.76 22.89 -22.00
CA TRP A 165 10.66 22.71 -23.12
C TRP A 165 9.91 22.63 -24.45
N LEU A 166 8.87 21.80 -24.53
CA LEU A 166 8.09 21.59 -25.75
C LEU A 166 7.36 22.88 -26.19
N VAL A 167 6.73 23.60 -25.26
CA VAL A 167 6.04 24.87 -25.56
C VAL A 167 7.03 25.92 -26.05
N SER A 168 8.20 26.03 -25.40
CA SER A 168 9.25 26.97 -25.80
C SER A 168 9.80 26.62 -27.19
N TYR A 169 10.03 25.34 -27.44
CA TYR A 169 10.50 24.84 -28.73
C TYR A 169 9.49 25.12 -29.86
N LEU A 170 8.20 24.85 -29.63
CA LEU A 170 7.14 25.12 -30.60
C LEU A 170 6.98 26.61 -30.88
N THR A 171 7.08 27.45 -29.84
CA THR A 171 7.04 28.90 -29.99
C THR A 171 8.19 29.38 -30.87
N TRP A 172 9.41 28.90 -30.60
CA TRP A 172 10.57 29.20 -31.45
C TRP A 172 10.35 28.72 -32.90
N PHE A 173 9.86 27.49 -33.08
CA PHE A 173 9.64 26.91 -34.39
C PHE A 173 8.57 27.67 -35.22
N VAL A 174 7.50 28.15 -34.60
CA VAL A 174 6.41 28.84 -35.32
C VAL A 174 6.77 30.28 -35.65
N PHE A 175 7.43 31.00 -34.74
CA PHE A 175 7.60 32.46 -34.88
C PHE A 175 8.96 32.87 -35.44
N LEU A 176 10.03 32.11 -35.19
CA LEU A 176 11.40 32.50 -35.57
C LEU A 176 11.94 31.72 -36.77
N LYS A 177 11.43 30.51 -37.01
CA LYS A 177 11.75 29.74 -38.20
C LYS A 177 10.86 30.20 -39.37
N LYS A 178 11.17 31.37 -39.93
CA LYS A 178 10.79 31.77 -41.29
C LYS A 178 11.98 31.63 -42.22
#